data_AF-A0A1H6A6E7-F1
#
_entry.id   AF-A0A1H6A6E7-F1
#
_cell.length_a   1.000
_cell.length_b   1.000
_cell.length_c   1.000
_cell.angle_alpha   90.00
_cell.angle_beta   90.00
_cell.angle_gamma   90.00
#
_symmetry.space_group_name_H-M   'P 1'
#
loop_
_entity.id
_entity.type
_entity.pdbx_description
1 polymer ?
#
loop_
_entity_poly.entity_id
_entity_poly.type
_entity_poly.pdbx_seq_one_letter_code
_entity_poly.pdbx_strand_id
1 'polypeptide(L)'
;MDLGNIVYILAVLAYFIYQATRKKKGQDLPDSDEASSEAPQKGLTFEDLMREIRQAQNPAPIEKPEPVRQKPVAEAPARPEPYRTSSVPSHLPQAKPVSRKPVIIEDDDEIQYYEDAYGASKKTPYQDYQKAQATPMVSSIKIDYDSLQEKKSNPYAQLLKNPKSLKDAMVVSEILKPKYF
;
A
#
# COMPACT_ATOMS: atom_id res chain seq x y z
N MET A 1 7.94 33.75 13.32
CA MET A 1 7.65 32.61 14.21
C MET A 1 7.89 33.09 15.62
N ASP A 2 6.86 33.13 16.45
CA ASP A 2 6.97 33.68 17.81
C ASP A 2 7.89 32.84 18.68
N LEU A 3 8.64 33.51 19.56
CA LEU A 3 9.58 32.86 20.48
C LEU A 3 8.86 31.81 21.34
N GLY A 4 7.61 32.09 21.74
CA GLY A 4 6.75 31.15 22.46
C GLY A 4 6.43 29.88 21.65
N ASN A 5 6.16 30.01 20.35
CA ASN A 5 5.90 28.86 19.49
C ASN A 5 7.16 28.01 19.30
N ILE A 6 8.32 28.65 19.17
CA ILE A 6 9.62 27.96 19.04
C ILE A 6 9.93 27.19 20.33
N VAL A 7 9.74 27.80 21.50
CA VAL A 7 9.95 27.14 22.80
C VAL A 7 8.95 25.99 23.00
N TYR A 8 7.69 26.16 22.61
CA TYR A 8 6.67 25.11 22.69
C TYR A 8 7.01 23.91 21.80
N ILE A 9 7.43 24.14 20.55
CA ILE A 9 7.87 23.08 19.64
C ILE A 9 9.07 22.33 20.22
N LEU A 10 10.06 23.04 20.77
CA LEU A 10 11.23 22.42 21.41
C LEU A 10 10.84 21.57 22.62
N ALA A 11 9.89 22.02 23.44
CA ALA A 11 9.41 21.28 24.61
C ALA A 11 8.69 19.97 24.21
N VAL A 12 7.84 20.01 23.18
CA VAL A 12 7.16 18.81 22.66
C VAL A 12 8.16 17.84 22.05
N LEU A 13 9.15 18.33 21.29
CA LEU A 13 10.19 17.48 20.71
C LEU A 13 11.04 16.80 21.79
N ALA A 14 11.45 17.57 22.81
CA ALA A 14 12.20 17.06 23.96
C ALA A 14 11.40 16.01 24.74
N TYR A 15 10.10 16.24 24.96
CA TYR A 15 9.21 15.28 25.60
C TYR A 15 9.10 13.97 24.80
N PHE A 16 8.98 14.05 23.47
CA PHE A 16 8.88 12.87 22.61
C PHE A 16 10.18 12.06 22.58
N ILE A 17 11.33 12.74 22.49
CA ILE A 17 12.65 12.10 22.56
C ILE A 17 12.86 11.47 23.94
N TYR A 18 12.47 12.17 25.01
CA TYR A 18 12.51 11.64 26.36
C TYR A 18 11.64 10.38 26.51
N GLN A 19 10.41 10.40 26.00
CA GLN A 19 9.50 9.25 26.07
C GLN A 19 9.99 8.06 25.22
N ALA A 20 10.54 8.32 24.03
CA ALA A 20 11.11 7.29 23.16
C ALA A 20 12.38 6.65 23.74
N THR A 21 13.19 7.41 24.47
CA THR A 21 14.44 6.92 25.08
C THR A 21 14.24 6.30 26.46
N ARG A 22 13.25 6.76 27.26
CA ARG A 22 12.94 6.15 28.58
C ARG A 22 12.43 4.72 28.48
N LYS A 23 11.69 4.35 27.43
CA LYS A 23 11.17 2.98 27.24
C LYS A 23 12.25 1.90 27.11
N LYS A 24 13.53 2.28 26.90
CA LYS A 24 14.64 1.32 26.76
C LYS A 24 15.43 1.07 28.06
N LYS A 25 15.16 1.80 29.14
CA LYS A 25 15.86 1.64 30.43
C LYS A 25 14.84 1.57 31.57
N GLY A 26 14.40 0.36 31.89
CA GLY A 26 13.81 0.04 33.18
C GLY A 26 12.32 0.37 33.34
N GLN A 27 11.54 -0.69 33.13
CA GLN A 27 10.52 -1.16 34.06
C GLN A 27 9.18 -0.41 34.19
N ASP A 28 8.16 -1.19 33.83
CA ASP A 28 6.75 -1.23 34.23
C ASP A 28 5.83 -0.03 33.94
N LEU A 29 4.91 -0.35 33.03
CA LEU A 29 3.60 0.27 32.81
C LEU A 29 2.91 0.59 34.15
N PRO A 30 2.15 1.69 34.25
CA PRO A 30 1.00 1.69 35.12
C PRO A 30 -0.10 0.85 34.46
N ASP A 31 -0.56 -0.13 35.22
CA ASP A 31 -1.71 -1.01 35.03
C ASP A 31 -2.75 -0.52 34.01
N SER A 32 -2.89 -1.30 32.93
CA SER A 32 -4.18 -1.44 32.26
C SER A 32 -4.61 -2.88 32.47
N ASP A 33 -5.56 -3.02 33.39
CA ASP A 33 -6.31 -4.23 33.67
C ASP A 33 -6.85 -4.88 32.40
N GLU A 34 -6.98 -6.21 32.46
CA GLU A 34 -7.74 -7.08 31.55
C GLU A 34 -7.22 -7.22 30.10
N ALA A 35 -6.34 -8.20 29.90
CA ALA A 35 -6.59 -9.26 28.90
C ALA A 35 -5.45 -10.26 28.94
N SER A 36 -5.73 -11.45 29.48
CA SER A 36 -5.00 -12.68 29.19
C SER A 36 -4.87 -12.84 27.68
N SER A 37 -3.74 -12.42 27.13
CA SER A 37 -3.39 -12.69 25.73
C SER A 37 -2.58 -13.97 25.71
N GLU A 38 -3.33 -15.06 25.56
CA GLU A 38 -2.89 -16.39 25.15
C GLU A 38 -1.74 -16.28 24.13
N ALA A 39 -0.66 -17.02 24.37
CA ALA A 39 0.51 -17.06 23.50
C ALA A 39 0.07 -17.24 22.03
N PRO A 40 0.71 -16.57 21.06
CA PRO A 40 0.30 -16.67 19.67
C PRO A 40 0.32 -18.13 19.26
N GLN A 41 -0.87 -18.70 19.03
CA GLN A 41 -1.05 -20.02 18.45
C GLN A 41 -0.21 -20.02 17.19
N LYS A 42 0.89 -20.76 17.23
CA LYS A 42 1.87 -20.91 16.16
C LYS A 42 1.10 -21.37 14.94
N GLY A 43 0.67 -20.41 14.13
CA GLY A 43 -0.25 -20.63 13.02
C GLY A 43 0.36 -21.67 12.10
N LEU A 44 -0.51 -22.54 11.58
CA LEU A 44 -0.19 -23.54 10.56
C LEU A 44 0.85 -22.95 9.60
N THR A 45 2.05 -23.51 9.60
CA THR A 45 3.11 -23.01 8.73
C THR A 45 2.69 -23.27 7.29
N PHE A 46 3.18 -22.47 6.36
CA PHE A 46 2.86 -22.65 4.94
C PHE A 46 3.17 -24.08 4.45
N GLU A 47 4.20 -24.71 5.02
CA GLU A 47 4.52 -26.11 4.77
C GLU A 47 3.41 -27.07 5.23
N ASP A 48 2.84 -26.83 6.41
CA ASP A 48 1.71 -27.61 6.94
C ASP A 48 0.46 -27.43 6.08
N LEU A 49 0.18 -26.20 5.63
CA LEU A 49 -0.92 -25.92 4.71
C LEU A 49 -0.73 -26.62 3.36
N MET A 50 0.49 -26.60 2.81
CA MET A 50 0.83 -27.29 1.57
C MET A 50 0.75 -28.81 1.72
N ARG A 51 1.08 -29.33 2.91
CA ARG A 51 0.94 -30.75 3.24
C ARG A 51 -0.52 -31.16 3.32
N GLU A 52 -1.36 -30.34 3.95
CA GLU A 52 -2.80 -30.55 4.07
C GLU A 52 -3.50 -30.54 2.70
N ILE A 53 -3.17 -29.57 1.83
CA ILE A 53 -3.73 -29.50 0.47
C ILE A 53 -3.34 -30.76 -0.34
N ARG A 54 -2.09 -31.22 -0.23
CA ARG A 54 -1.64 -32.45 -0.94
C ARG A 54 -2.34 -33.70 -0.41
N GLN A 55 -2.58 -33.80 0.90
CA GLN A 55 -3.32 -34.91 1.51
C GLN A 55 -4.80 -34.90 1.15
N ALA A 56 -5.43 -33.72 1.09
CA ALA A 56 -6.82 -33.57 0.68
C ALA A 56 -7.02 -33.94 -0.81
N GLN A 57 -6.02 -33.66 -1.66
CA GLN A 57 -6.06 -33.99 -3.09
C GLN A 57 -5.70 -35.46 -3.39
N ASN A 58 -4.89 -36.10 -2.56
CA ASN A 58 -4.55 -37.52 -2.68
C ASN A 58 -4.72 -38.22 -1.32
N PRO A 59 -5.94 -38.68 -0.97
CA PRO A 59 -6.12 -39.57 0.16
C PRO A 59 -5.39 -40.88 -0.16
N ALA A 60 -4.18 -41.03 0.37
CA ALA A 60 -3.41 -42.26 0.18
C ALA A 60 -4.21 -43.45 0.73
N PRO A 61 -4.39 -44.53 -0.06
CA PRO A 61 -4.97 -45.77 0.45
C PRO A 61 -4.08 -46.30 1.58
N ILE A 62 -4.71 -46.65 2.70
CA ILE A 62 -4.09 -47.32 3.83
C ILE A 62 -3.56 -48.67 3.35
N GLU A 63 -2.24 -48.80 3.16
CA GLU A 63 -1.57 -50.09 3.02
C GLU A 63 -0.43 -50.25 4.03
N LYS A 64 -0.43 -51.46 4.59
CA LYS A 64 0.36 -52.00 5.72
C LYS A 64 1.88 -52.06 5.44
N PRO A 65 2.72 -52.29 6.47
CA PRO A 65 4.15 -51.99 6.43
C PRO A 65 5.05 -53.10 5.87
N GLU A 66 6.31 -52.69 5.61
CA GLU A 66 7.59 -53.43 5.40
C GLU A 66 8.01 -53.84 3.97
N PRO A 67 9.32 -54.05 3.68
CA PRO A 67 10.53 -53.36 4.16
C PRO A 67 11.62 -53.09 3.06
N VAL A 68 12.52 -52.14 3.32
CA VAL A 68 13.95 -52.03 2.91
C VAL A 68 14.36 -52.09 1.41
N ARG A 69 15.09 -51.05 0.96
CA ARG A 69 16.31 -51.01 0.07
C ARG A 69 16.29 -49.68 -0.72
N GLN A 70 17.34 -48.91 -0.99
CA GLN A 70 18.78 -48.84 -0.71
C GLN A 70 19.21 -47.41 -1.09
N LYS A 71 20.23 -46.84 -0.44
CA LYS A 71 20.93 -45.62 -0.90
C LYS A 71 21.79 -45.94 -2.14
N PRO A 72 21.93 -45.00 -3.09
CA PRO A 72 23.23 -44.70 -3.70
C PRO A 72 23.54 -43.19 -3.58
N VAL A 73 24.60 -42.82 -2.86
CA VAL A 73 25.95 -42.48 -3.36
C VAL A 73 25.97 -41.26 -4.30
N ALA A 74 26.55 -40.21 -3.73
CA ALA A 74 26.97 -38.91 -4.24
C ALA A 74 27.39 -38.79 -5.72
N GLU A 75 26.96 -37.68 -6.33
CA GLU A 75 27.71 -36.97 -7.38
C GLU A 75 27.53 -35.44 -7.18
N ALA A 76 28.63 -34.69 -7.16
CA ALA A 76 28.68 -33.24 -7.20
C ALA A 76 30.01 -32.82 -7.88
N PRO A 77 30.16 -31.59 -8.43
CA PRO A 77 29.21 -30.73 -9.15
C PRO A 77 29.76 -30.30 -10.53
N ALA A 78 28.90 -29.98 -11.50
CA ALA A 78 29.32 -29.34 -12.76
C ALA A 78 29.35 -27.80 -12.61
N ARG A 79 30.49 -27.19 -12.93
CA ARG A 79 30.76 -25.74 -12.84
C ARG A 79 30.14 -25.00 -14.05
N PRO A 80 29.38 -23.90 -13.88
CA PRO A 80 28.87 -23.13 -15.01
C PRO A 80 29.91 -22.14 -15.55
N GLU A 81 30.00 -22.04 -16.89
CA GLU A 81 30.89 -21.11 -17.62
C GLU A 81 30.38 -19.64 -17.60
N PRO A 82 31.26 -18.64 -17.73
CA PRO A 82 30.89 -17.23 -17.68
C PRO A 82 30.26 -16.73 -18.99
N TYR A 83 29.16 -15.96 -18.86
CA TYR A 83 28.45 -15.31 -19.96
C TYR A 83 29.29 -14.18 -20.63
N ARG A 84 29.27 -14.11 -21.96
CA ARG A 84 29.80 -12.98 -22.75
C ARG A 84 28.75 -11.88 -22.94
N THR A 85 29.18 -10.62 -22.85
CA THR A 85 28.34 -9.45 -23.10
C THR A 85 28.32 -9.09 -24.60
N SER A 86 27.14 -8.81 -25.15
CA SER A 86 26.97 -8.31 -26.53
C SER A 86 27.07 -6.79 -26.59
N SER A 87 27.67 -6.26 -27.66
CA SER A 87 27.77 -4.82 -27.95
C SER A 87 26.54 -4.27 -28.68
N VAL A 88 26.22 -2.99 -28.42
CA VAL A 88 25.05 -2.26 -28.93
C VAL A 88 25.31 -1.74 -30.36
N PRO A 89 24.34 -1.82 -31.31
CA PRO A 89 24.58 -1.51 -32.72
C PRO A 89 24.48 -0.01 -33.08
N SER A 90 25.46 0.44 -33.86
CA SER A 90 25.67 1.82 -34.34
C SER A 90 24.75 2.23 -35.51
N HIS A 91 23.49 2.58 -35.26
CA HIS A 91 22.58 3.01 -36.34
C HIS A 91 21.62 4.17 -36.00
N LEU A 92 21.97 5.05 -35.05
CA LEU A 92 21.13 6.24 -34.81
C LEU A 92 21.47 7.39 -35.78
N PRO A 93 20.48 7.95 -36.50
CA PRO A 93 20.70 9.09 -37.39
C PRO A 93 20.83 10.40 -36.59
N GLN A 94 21.84 11.21 -36.91
CA GLN A 94 22.05 12.53 -36.30
C GLN A 94 21.35 13.64 -37.11
N ALA A 95 20.57 14.48 -36.43
CA ALA A 95 19.78 15.56 -37.04
C ALA A 95 20.62 16.82 -37.30
N LYS A 96 20.39 17.49 -38.45
CA LYS A 96 21.03 18.77 -38.81
C LYS A 96 20.11 19.96 -38.50
N PRO A 97 20.64 21.10 -38.00
CA PRO A 97 19.83 22.26 -37.67
C PRO A 97 19.50 23.14 -38.89
N VAL A 98 18.25 23.60 -38.98
CA VAL A 98 17.78 24.58 -39.97
C VAL A 98 17.45 25.90 -39.26
N SER A 99 17.94 27.03 -39.79
CA SER A 99 17.69 28.38 -39.26
C SER A 99 16.40 28.98 -39.85
N ARG A 100 15.52 29.53 -38.99
CA ARG A 100 14.23 30.16 -39.39
C ARG A 100 14.37 31.68 -39.38
N LYS A 101 13.84 32.36 -40.41
CA LYS A 101 13.73 33.83 -40.47
C LYS A 101 12.58 34.32 -39.56
N PRO A 102 12.65 35.56 -39.03
CA PRO A 102 11.61 36.10 -38.15
C PRO A 102 10.30 36.32 -38.91
N VAL A 103 9.20 35.89 -38.29
CA VAL A 103 7.82 36.12 -38.76
C VAL A 103 7.42 37.53 -38.32
N ILE A 104 6.96 38.35 -39.28
CA ILE A 104 6.36 39.66 -39.01
C ILE A 104 4.93 39.38 -38.54
N ILE A 105 4.62 39.78 -37.32
CA ILE A 105 3.29 39.63 -36.71
C ILE A 105 2.58 40.96 -36.93
N GLU A 106 1.54 40.96 -37.75
CA GLU A 106 0.65 42.12 -37.91
C GLU A 106 -0.31 42.13 -36.70
N ASP A 107 -0.50 43.30 -36.09
CA ASP A 107 -1.34 43.49 -34.89
C ASP A 107 -2.82 43.25 -35.22
N ASP A 108 -3.23 41.99 -35.25
CA ASP A 108 -4.60 41.54 -35.45
C ASP A 108 -5.30 41.40 -34.09
N ASP A 109 -6.55 41.87 -34.00
CA ASP A 109 -7.36 41.83 -32.77
C ASP A 109 -7.54 40.37 -32.27
N GLU A 110 -7.47 39.40 -33.18
CA GLU A 110 -7.47 37.98 -32.86
C GLU A 110 -6.23 37.55 -32.05
N ILE A 111 -5.06 38.13 -32.31
CA ILE A 111 -3.82 37.84 -31.57
C ILE A 111 -3.92 38.33 -30.13
N GLN A 112 -4.54 39.49 -29.90
CA GLN A 112 -4.79 40.02 -28.56
C GLN A 112 -5.70 39.08 -27.74
N TYR A 113 -6.75 38.54 -28.36
CA TYR A 113 -7.65 37.60 -27.70
C TYR A 113 -6.92 36.33 -27.22
N TYR A 114 -6.01 35.79 -28.05
CA TYR A 114 -5.19 34.64 -27.67
C TYR A 114 -4.07 34.99 -26.68
N GLU A 115 -3.45 36.17 -26.79
CA GLU A 115 -2.43 36.63 -25.86
C GLU A 115 -2.99 36.87 -24.46
N ASP A 116 -4.22 37.36 -24.31
CA ASP A 116 -4.85 37.54 -23.00
C ASP A 116 -5.13 36.19 -22.31
N ALA A 117 -5.57 35.19 -23.08
CA ALA A 117 -5.79 33.84 -22.57
C ALA A 117 -4.49 33.16 -22.11
N TYR A 118 -3.39 33.35 -22.84
CA TYR A 118 -2.07 32.82 -22.49
C TYR A 118 -1.29 33.69 -21.47
N GLY A 119 -1.53 35.00 -21.46
CA GLY A 119 -0.93 35.97 -20.54
C GLY A 119 -1.45 35.78 -19.11
N ALA A 120 -2.73 35.42 -18.96
CA ALA A 120 -3.31 35.05 -17.68
C ALA A 120 -2.61 33.84 -17.02
N SER A 121 -1.98 32.96 -17.81
CA SER A 121 -1.21 31.80 -17.33
C SER A 121 0.28 32.08 -17.09
N LYS A 122 0.77 33.32 -17.32
CA LYS A 122 2.16 33.72 -17.00
C LYS A 122 2.38 34.07 -15.53
N LYS A 123 1.41 33.76 -14.66
CA LYS A 123 1.67 33.74 -13.21
C LYS A 123 2.72 32.67 -12.96
N THR A 124 3.79 33.03 -12.27
CA THR A 124 4.83 32.05 -11.93
C THR A 124 4.15 30.94 -11.12
N PRO A 125 4.40 29.65 -11.41
CA PRO A 125 3.76 28.55 -10.70
C PRO A 125 3.99 28.66 -9.19
N TYR A 126 5.07 29.33 -8.78
CA TYR A 126 5.40 29.70 -7.40
C TYR A 126 4.35 30.55 -6.66
N GLN A 127 3.63 31.45 -7.33
CA GLN A 127 2.62 32.29 -6.67
C GLN A 127 1.34 31.51 -6.33
N ASP A 128 0.98 30.50 -7.13
CA ASP A 128 -0.18 29.65 -6.87
C ASP A 128 0.05 28.72 -5.67
N TYR A 129 1.30 28.29 -5.42
CA TYR A 129 1.62 27.52 -4.22
C TYR A 129 1.43 28.32 -2.92
N GLN A 130 1.65 29.64 -2.92
CA GLN A 130 1.40 30.47 -1.73
C GLN A 130 -0.10 30.59 -1.41
N LYS A 131 -0.96 30.64 -2.44
CA LYS A 131 -2.42 30.62 -2.25
C LYS A 131 -2.94 29.23 -1.88
N ALA A 132 -2.34 28.16 -2.42
CA ALA A 132 -2.71 26.79 -2.08
C ALA A 132 -2.30 26.38 -0.65
N GLN A 133 -1.28 27.04 -0.07
CA GLN A 133 -0.91 26.85 1.34
C GLN A 133 -1.81 27.57 2.34
N ALA A 134 -2.65 28.50 1.88
CA ALA A 134 -3.79 28.97 2.65
C ALA A 134 -4.91 27.92 2.56
N THR A 135 -4.66 26.73 3.11
CA THR A 135 -5.73 25.76 3.34
C THR A 135 -6.77 26.44 4.21
N PRO A 136 -8.04 26.58 3.76
CA PRO A 136 -9.10 27.01 4.66
C PRO A 136 -9.06 26.02 5.82
N MET A 137 -8.89 26.54 7.03
CA MET A 137 -8.83 25.77 8.26
C MET A 137 -10.05 24.86 8.27
N VAL A 138 -9.84 23.58 7.94
CA VAL A 138 -10.92 22.61 7.79
C VAL A 138 -11.53 22.53 9.17
N SER A 139 -12.72 23.12 9.33
CA SER A 139 -13.48 23.00 10.57
C SER A 139 -13.52 21.52 10.88
N SER A 140 -13.02 21.13 12.05
CA SER A 140 -13.07 19.75 12.50
C SER A 140 -14.54 19.38 12.64
N ILE A 141 -15.10 18.83 11.56
CA ILE A 141 -16.43 18.25 11.54
C ILE A 141 -16.31 17.08 12.51
N LYS A 142 -16.75 17.32 13.75
CA LYS A 142 -16.91 16.28 14.74
C LYS A 142 -18.06 15.43 14.24
N ILE A 143 -17.71 14.30 13.62
CA ILE A 143 -18.69 13.30 13.23
C ILE A 143 -19.19 12.70 14.55
N ASP A 144 -20.42 13.02 14.94
CA ASP A 144 -21.07 12.43 16.10
C ASP A 144 -21.38 10.97 15.80
N TYR A 145 -20.46 10.08 16.18
CA TYR A 145 -20.59 8.64 15.95
C TYR A 145 -21.82 8.05 16.65
N ASP A 146 -22.27 8.67 17.75
CA ASP A 146 -23.47 8.26 18.51
C ASP A 146 -24.79 8.59 17.77
N SER A 147 -24.76 9.53 16.82
CA SER A 147 -25.91 9.91 16.01
C SER A 147 -26.05 9.10 14.72
N LEU A 148 -25.04 8.29 14.38
CA LEU A 148 -25.10 7.37 13.25
C LEU A 148 -26.04 6.23 13.62
N GLN A 149 -27.33 6.40 13.34
CA GLN A 149 -28.30 5.31 13.46
C GLN A 149 -27.73 4.07 12.79
N GLU A 150 -27.76 2.94 13.49
CA GLU A 150 -27.34 1.66 12.95
C GLU A 150 -28.13 1.42 11.66
N LYS A 151 -27.47 1.62 10.52
CA LYS A 151 -28.07 1.36 9.22
C LYS A 151 -28.53 -0.09 9.26
N LYS A 152 -29.83 -0.31 9.06
CA LYS A 152 -30.46 -1.64 9.05
C LYS A 152 -29.63 -2.59 8.19
N SER A 153 -28.80 -3.39 8.86
CA SER A 153 -27.84 -4.23 8.16
C SER A 153 -28.58 -5.45 7.62
N ASN A 154 -28.28 -5.79 6.37
CA ASN A 154 -28.83 -7.00 5.77
C ASN A 154 -28.41 -8.21 6.66
N PRO A 155 -29.33 -9.12 7.03
CA PRO A 155 -28.99 -10.31 7.83
C PRO A 155 -27.78 -11.08 7.29
N TYR A 156 -27.62 -11.18 5.97
CA TYR A 156 -26.48 -11.86 5.36
C TYR A 156 -25.15 -11.09 5.52
N ALA A 157 -25.20 -9.77 5.67
CA ALA A 157 -24.01 -8.97 5.95
C ALA A 157 -23.47 -9.23 7.38
N GLN A 158 -24.33 -9.63 8.32
CA GLN A 158 -23.92 -10.02 9.66
C GLN A 158 -23.21 -11.39 9.64
N LEU A 159 -23.66 -12.31 8.78
CA LEU A 159 -23.02 -13.62 8.61
C LEU A 159 -21.60 -13.52 8.03
N LEU A 160 -21.32 -12.50 7.21
CA LEU A 160 -19.97 -12.23 6.69
C LEU A 160 -19.00 -11.70 7.75
N LYS A 161 -19.50 -11.09 8.84
CA LYS A 161 -18.65 -10.57 9.93
C LYS A 161 -18.15 -11.68 10.86
N ASN A 162 -18.91 -12.77 10.95
CA ASN A 162 -18.61 -13.89 11.83
C ASN A 162 -17.78 -14.94 11.06
N PRO A 163 -16.54 -15.27 11.50
CA PRO A 163 -15.67 -16.18 10.75
C PRO A 163 -16.21 -17.60 10.64
N LYS A 164 -17.05 -18.02 11.60
CA LYS A 164 -17.69 -19.35 11.61
C LYS A 164 -18.79 -19.50 10.57
N SER A 165 -19.51 -18.44 10.24
CA SER A 165 -20.61 -18.44 9.25
C SER A 165 -20.20 -17.91 7.87
N LEU A 166 -18.91 -17.63 7.67
CA LEU A 166 -18.40 -17.05 6.43
C LEU A 166 -18.63 -17.95 5.21
N LYS A 167 -18.53 -19.27 5.40
CA LYS A 167 -18.80 -20.27 4.35
C LYS A 167 -20.25 -20.20 3.87
N ASP A 168 -21.19 -20.20 4.81
CA ASP A 168 -22.63 -20.15 4.51
C ASP A 168 -23.00 -18.81 3.86
N ALA A 169 -22.41 -17.71 4.35
CA ALA A 169 -22.61 -16.39 3.77
C ALA A 169 -22.08 -16.30 2.33
N MET A 170 -20.94 -16.92 2.03
CA MET A 170 -20.39 -16.99 0.68
C MET A 170 -21.34 -17.76 -0.25
N VAL A 171 -21.85 -18.92 0.18
CA VAL A 171 -22.81 -19.72 -0.60
C VAL A 171 -24.07 -18.92 -0.90
N VAL A 172 -24.65 -18.26 0.12
CA VAL A 172 -25.86 -17.45 -0.07
C VAL A 172 -25.58 -16.25 -0.99
N SER A 173 -24.41 -15.60 -0.85
CA SER A 173 -24.03 -14.48 -1.71
C SER A 173 -23.91 -14.89 -3.18
N GLU A 174 -23.45 -16.12 -3.44
CA GLU A 174 -23.33 -16.65 -4.80
C GLU A 174 -24.71 -17.03 -5.39
N ILE A 175 -25.61 -17.58 -4.59
CA ILE A 175 -26.99 -17.90 -5.01
C ILE A 175 -27.75 -16.61 -5.37
N LEU A 176 -27.55 -15.56 -4.58
CA LEU A 176 -28.22 -14.28 -4.78
C LEU A 176 -27.62 -13.44 -5.92
N LYS A 177 -26.44 -13.81 -6.44
CA LYS A 177 -25.79 -13.10 -7.52
C LYS A 177 -26.51 -13.40 -8.85
N PRO A 178 -27.26 -12.45 -9.43
CA PRO A 178 -27.94 -12.71 -10.68
C PRO A 178 -26.91 -12.89 -11.80
N LYS A 179 -27.03 -13.99 -12.56
CA LYS A 179 -26.07 -14.30 -13.63
C LYS A 179 -26.38 -13.57 -14.93
N TYR A 180 -27.63 -13.12 -15.13
CA TYR A 180 -28.12 -12.54 -16.39
C TYR A 180 -29.28 -11.55 -16.20
N PHE A 181 -29.11 -10.55 -15.32
CA PHE A 181 -29.96 -9.36 -15.30
C PHE A 181 -29.08 -8.11 -15.36
#